data_AF-A0A182T2I5-F1
#
_entry.id   AF-A0A182T2I5-F1
#
_cell.length_a   1.000
_cell.length_b   1.000
_cell.length_c   1.000
_cell.angle_alpha   90.00
_cell.angle_beta   90.00
_cell.angle_gamma   90.00
#
_symmetry.space_group_name_H-M   'P 1'
#
loop_
_entity.id
_entity.type
_entity.pdbx_description
1 polymer ?
#
loop_
_entity_poly.entity_id
_entity_poly.type
_entity_poly.pdbx_seq_one_letter_code
_entity_poly.pdbx_strand_id
1 'polypeptide(L)'
;MRFGWDTVATFSQNEEGYSLAVNDLVTELERANITCAATISFAETDFKEQLKLLRVYNLGMYGAEYAWILQDTYISSWWLSDPSESASFCSSKALLTAVENLIIVSSYNSIVGMGTALSGL
;
A
#
# COMPACT_ATOMS: atom_id res chain seq x y z
N MET A 1 -15.79 -10.55 9.02
CA MET A 1 -14.54 -9.75 8.94
C MET A 1 -13.39 -10.59 9.43
N ARG A 2 -12.41 -10.92 8.58
CA ARG A 2 -11.37 -11.94 8.86
C ARG A 2 -10.30 -11.48 9.85
N PHE A 3 -10.09 -10.17 9.99
CA PHE A 3 -9.03 -9.58 10.82
C PHE A 3 -9.51 -8.49 11.80
N GLY A 4 -10.83 -8.24 11.86
CA GLY A 4 -11.42 -7.29 12.82
C GLY A 4 -11.09 -5.80 12.58
N TRP A 5 -10.63 -5.42 11.39
CA TRP A 5 -10.38 -4.02 11.06
C TRP A 5 -11.70 -3.23 10.96
N ASP A 6 -11.82 -2.17 11.74
CA ASP A 6 -12.97 -1.26 11.78
C ASP A 6 -12.66 0.13 11.19
N THR A 7 -11.38 0.42 10.98
CA THR A 7 -10.87 1.73 10.56
C THR A 7 -9.77 1.57 9.53
N VAL A 8 -9.83 2.34 8.44
CA VAL A 8 -8.83 2.35 7.38
C VAL A 8 -8.49 3.77 6.94
N ALA A 9 -7.32 3.94 6.33
CA ALA A 9 -6.92 5.17 5.65
C ALA A 9 -6.50 4.85 4.21
N THR A 10 -6.88 5.70 3.28
CA THR A 10 -6.55 5.54 1.86
C THR A 10 -5.55 6.61 1.41
N PHE A 11 -4.60 6.20 0.57
CA PHE A 11 -3.60 7.06 -0.04
C PHE A 11 -3.53 6.75 -1.53
N SER A 12 -3.89 7.71 -2.40
CA SER A 12 -3.99 7.47 -3.84
C SER A 12 -3.52 8.64 -4.69
N GLN A 13 -3.08 8.34 -5.91
CA GLN A 13 -2.82 9.37 -6.91
C GLN A 13 -4.16 9.90 -7.44
N ASN A 14 -4.22 11.19 -7.77
CA ASN A 14 -5.42 11.88 -8.26
C ASN A 14 -5.67 11.71 -9.78
N GLU A 15 -5.03 10.74 -10.42
CA GLU A 15 -5.33 10.35 -11.79
C GLU A 15 -6.69 9.63 -11.83
N GLU A 16 -7.42 9.76 -12.95
CA GLU A 16 -8.77 9.20 -13.08
C GLU A 16 -8.82 7.70 -12.75
N GLY A 17 -7.83 6.92 -13.20
CA GLY A 17 -7.76 5.47 -12.97
C GLY A 17 -7.69 5.09 -11.49
N TYR A 18 -6.87 5.78 -10.70
CA TYR A 18 -6.72 5.51 -9.27
C TYR A 18 -7.83 6.14 -8.42
N SER A 19 -8.36 7.29 -8.86
CA SER A 19 -9.44 7.99 -8.16
C SER A 19 -10.76 7.21 -8.21
N LEU A 20 -11.07 6.59 -9.35
CA LEU A 20 -12.25 5.72 -9.48
C LEU A 20 -12.14 4.50 -8.55
N ALA A 21 -10.99 3.83 -8.54
CA ALA A 21 -10.76 2.67 -7.68
C ALA A 21 -10.91 2.99 -6.19
N VAL A 22 -10.44 4.16 -5.75
CA VAL A 22 -10.58 4.61 -4.35
C VAL A 22 -12.03 4.96 -4.01
N ASN A 23 -12.76 5.60 -4.92
CA ASN A 23 -14.18 5.91 -4.70
C ASN A 23 -15.02 4.63 -4.56
N ASP A 24 -14.76 3.62 -5.41
CA ASP A 24 -15.41 2.31 -5.30
C ASP A 24 -15.03 1.62 -3.98
N LEU A 25 -13.75 1.67 -3.59
CA LEU A 25 -13.28 1.11 -2.32
C LEU A 25 -13.96 1.75 -1.11
N VAL A 26 -14.04 3.08 -1.06
CA VAL A 26 -14.71 3.82 0.03
C VAL A 26 -16.18 3.41 0.12
N THR A 27 -16.85 3.28 -1.02
CA THR A 27 -18.25 2.82 -1.08
C THR A 27 -18.41 1.42 -0.49
N GLU A 28 -17.52 0.49 -0.83
CA GLU A 28 -17.57 -0.88 -0.30
C GLU A 28 -17.19 -0.96 1.19
N LEU A 29 -16.28 -0.10 1.66
CA LEU A 29 -15.96 0.03 3.08
C LEU A 29 -17.16 0.50 3.91
N GLU A 30 -17.88 1.51 3.42
CA GLU A 30 -19.11 1.99 4.06
C GLU A 30 -20.18 0.88 4.14
N ARG A 31 -20.36 0.10 3.06
CA ARG A 31 -21.27 -1.06 3.06
C ARG A 31 -20.84 -2.15 4.04
N ALA A 32 -19.55 -2.26 4.31
CA ALA A 32 -19.00 -3.19 5.29
C ALA A 32 -19.01 -2.64 6.72
N ASN A 33 -19.50 -1.43 6.98
CA ASN A 33 -19.40 -0.72 8.27
C ASN A 33 -17.95 -0.50 8.72
N ILE A 34 -17.04 -0.25 7.78
CA ILE A 34 -15.65 0.12 8.06
C ILE A 34 -15.50 1.62 7.88
N THR A 35 -14.92 2.30 8.87
CA THR A 35 -14.74 3.75 8.88
C THR A 35 -13.50 4.14 8.09
N CYS A 36 -13.65 5.03 7.11
CA CYS A 36 -12.51 5.66 6.46
C CYS A 36 -12.06 6.88 7.29
N ALA A 37 -10.98 6.74 8.06
CA ALA A 37 -10.48 7.80 8.94
C ALA A 37 -9.77 8.93 8.18
N ALA A 38 -9.17 8.61 7.03
CA ALA A 38 -8.51 9.59 6.19
C ALA A 38 -8.49 9.12 4.73
N THR A 39 -8.70 10.05 3.81
CA THR A 39 -8.48 9.88 2.37
C THR A 39 -7.51 10.95 1.95
N ILE A 40 -6.31 10.55 1.56
CA ILE A 40 -5.25 11.46 1.14
C ILE A 40 -5.01 11.22 -0.35
N SER A 41 -5.17 12.27 -1.16
CA SER A 41 -4.89 12.21 -2.59
C SER A 41 -3.69 13.09 -2.94
N PHE A 42 -2.86 12.63 -3.85
CA PHE A 42 -1.66 13.35 -4.30
C PHE A 42 -1.57 13.41 -5.83
N ALA A 43 -0.91 14.44 -6.34
CA ALA A 43 -0.53 14.57 -7.73
C ALA A 43 0.88 14.01 -7.97
N GLU A 44 1.20 13.66 -9.21
CA GLU A 44 2.56 13.25 -9.59
C GLU A 44 3.61 14.33 -9.28
N THR A 45 3.19 15.60 -9.20
CA THR A 45 4.08 16.73 -8.92
C THR A 45 4.36 16.93 -7.43
N ASP A 46 3.54 16.41 -6.52
CA ASP A 46 3.63 16.69 -5.07
C ASP A 46 3.71 15.43 -4.18
N PHE A 47 3.78 14.24 -4.78
CA PHE A 47 3.92 12.96 -4.05
C PHE A 47 5.04 12.97 -3.01
N LYS A 48 6.16 13.67 -3.23
CA LYS A 48 7.26 13.78 -2.25
C LYS A 48 6.87 14.52 -0.98
N GLU A 49 6.08 15.60 -1.09
CA GLU A 49 5.60 16.34 0.09
C GLU A 49 4.53 15.53 0.82
N GLN A 50 3.65 14.86 0.08
CA GLN A 50 2.64 13.98 0.65
C GLN A 50 3.27 12.75 1.33
N LEU A 51 4.35 12.19 0.76
CA LEU A 51 5.13 11.13 1.40
C LEU A 51 5.90 11.61 2.64
N LYS A 52 6.31 12.88 2.70
CA LYS A 52 6.90 13.45 3.91
C LYS A 52 5.86 13.51 5.04
N LEU A 53 4.61 13.85 4.71
CA LEU A 53 3.48 13.80 5.64
C LEU A 53 3.16 12.38 6.08
N LEU A 54 3.47 11.39 5.25
CA LEU A 54 3.24 9.97 5.53
C LEU A 54 4.47 9.21 5.98
N ARG A 55 5.59 9.87 6.37
CA ARG A 55 6.85 9.18 6.69
C ARG A 55 6.62 8.02 7.65
N VAL A 56 6.46 6.83 7.07
CA VAL A 56 5.87 5.66 7.72
C VAL A 56 6.70 5.28 8.94
N TYR A 57 8.01 5.31 8.75
CA TYR A 57 9.00 5.07 9.80
C TYR A 57 9.02 6.16 10.88
N ASN A 58 8.90 7.44 10.53
CA ASN A 58 8.93 8.51 11.55
C ASN A 58 7.61 8.66 12.31
N LEU A 59 6.50 8.25 11.69
CA LEU A 59 5.17 8.28 12.29
C LEU A 59 4.82 6.98 13.01
N GLY A 60 5.72 6.00 13.02
CA GLY A 60 5.48 4.72 13.70
C GLY A 60 4.38 3.89 13.04
N MET A 61 4.04 4.14 11.78
CA MET A 61 2.97 3.44 11.06
C MET A 61 3.47 2.08 10.50
N TYR A 62 4.19 1.32 11.32
CA TYR A 62 4.75 0.01 10.97
C TYR A 62 4.75 -0.91 12.20
N GLY A 63 5.04 -2.19 12.02
CA GLY A 63 4.96 -3.19 13.10
C GLY A 63 3.58 -3.86 13.19
N ALA A 64 3.34 -4.62 14.25
CA ALA A 64 2.21 -5.54 14.36
C ALA A 64 0.82 -4.87 14.37
N GLU A 65 0.77 -3.57 14.59
CA GLU A 65 -0.47 -2.78 14.68
C GLU A 65 -0.88 -2.15 13.34
N TYR A 66 0.00 -2.20 12.32
CA TYR A 66 -0.23 -1.58 11.02
C TYR A 66 0.03 -2.56 9.87
N ALA A 67 -0.90 -2.60 8.92
CA ALA A 67 -0.72 -3.30 7.66
C ALA A 67 -0.81 -2.30 6.50
N TRP A 68 0.13 -2.39 5.57
CA TRP A 68 0.09 -1.61 4.34
C TRP A 68 -0.46 -2.48 3.22
N ILE A 69 -1.44 -1.96 2.46
CA ILE A 69 -1.95 -2.63 1.27
C ILE A 69 -1.50 -1.82 0.07
N LEU A 70 -0.69 -2.43 -0.80
CA LEU A 70 -0.27 -1.81 -2.06
C LEU A 70 -0.87 -2.57 -3.23
N GLN A 71 -1.48 -1.83 -4.16
CA GLN A 71 -1.82 -2.36 -5.46
C GLN A 71 -0.55 -2.50 -6.28
N ASP A 72 -0.31 -3.69 -6.83
CA ASP A 72 0.86 -3.97 -7.65
C ASP A 72 0.48 -4.32 -9.09
N THR A 73 1.24 -3.71 -10.00
CA THR A 73 1.23 -3.99 -11.43
C THR A 73 2.56 -4.63 -11.89
N TYR A 74 3.62 -4.55 -11.07
CA TYR A 74 4.97 -5.06 -11.33
C TYR A 74 5.65 -5.55 -10.04
N ILE A 75 5.68 -6.88 -9.85
CA ILE A 75 6.35 -7.58 -8.74
C ILE A 75 7.87 -7.40 -8.86
N SER A 76 8.35 -6.20 -8.56
CA SER A 76 9.75 -5.88 -8.41
C SER A 76 9.93 -5.32 -7.00
N SER A 77 10.87 -5.90 -6.24
CA SER A 77 11.25 -5.37 -4.93
C SER A 77 12.07 -4.10 -5.10
N TRP A 78 11.49 -3.08 -5.72
CA TRP A 78 12.13 -1.82 -6.08
C TRP A 78 12.75 -1.14 -4.86
N TRP A 79 12.18 -1.37 -3.67
CA TRP A 79 12.71 -0.92 -2.37
C TRP A 79 14.01 -1.61 -1.93
N LEU A 80 14.45 -2.70 -2.59
CA LEU A 80 15.75 -3.34 -2.37
C LEU A 80 16.85 -2.80 -3.29
N SER A 81 16.52 -1.88 -4.20
CA SER A 81 17.49 -1.25 -5.09
C SER A 81 18.48 -0.41 -4.28
N ASP A 82 19.74 -0.40 -4.70
CA ASP A 82 20.82 0.23 -3.95
C ASP A 82 20.55 1.75 -3.78
N PRO A 83 20.46 2.26 -2.53
CA PRO A 83 20.20 3.68 -2.27
C PRO A 83 21.36 4.61 -2.68
N SER A 84 22.47 4.08 -3.19
CA SER A 84 23.62 4.90 -3.62
C SER A 84 23.36 5.78 -4.85
N GLU A 85 22.33 5.53 -5.66
CA GLU A 85 22.00 6.38 -6.83
C GLU A 85 20.93 7.44 -6.56
N SER A 86 20.19 7.34 -5.48
CA SER A 86 19.16 8.30 -5.12
C SER A 86 19.37 8.70 -3.68
N ALA A 87 19.62 9.99 -3.40
CA ALA A 87 19.84 10.56 -2.07
C ALA A 87 18.70 10.23 -1.08
N SER A 88 18.66 8.99 -0.60
CA SER A 88 17.60 8.48 0.24
C SER A 88 18.06 8.65 1.67
N PHE A 89 17.42 9.58 2.37
CA PHE A 89 17.55 9.78 3.82
C PHE A 89 17.01 8.58 4.65
N CYS A 90 16.76 7.43 4.03
CA CYS A 90 16.23 6.22 4.66
C CYS A 90 17.27 5.10 4.55
N SER A 91 17.63 4.48 5.68
CA SER A 91 18.52 3.31 5.67
C SER A 91 17.78 2.08 5.17
N SER A 92 18.48 1.14 4.51
CA SER A 92 17.89 -0.13 4.05
C SER A 92 17.23 -0.91 5.20
N LYS A 93 17.76 -0.81 6.42
CA LYS A 93 17.16 -1.41 7.63
C LYS A 93 15.81 -0.79 7.97
N ALA A 94 15.69 0.55 7.93
CA ALA A 94 14.43 1.24 8.20
C ALA A 94 13.36 0.89 7.16
N LEU A 95 13.76 0.76 5.89
CA LEU A 95 12.88 0.36 4.80
C LEU A 95 12.40 -1.09 4.95
N LEU A 96 13.30 -2.02 5.27
CA LEU A 96 12.96 -3.42 5.54
C LEU A 96 11.97 -3.55 6.72
N THR A 97 12.16 -2.77 7.78
CA THR A 97 11.23 -2.74 8.91
C THR A 97 9.86 -2.17 8.53
N ALA A 98 9.80 -1.16 7.65
CA ALA A 98 8.53 -0.58 7.22
C ALA A 98 7.71 -1.52 6.32
N VAL A 99 8.35 -2.37 5.53
CA VAL A 99 7.68 -3.30 4.59
C VAL A 99 7.35 -4.68 5.18
N GLU A 100 7.64 -4.92 6.46
CA GLU A 100 7.47 -6.24 7.10
C GLU A 100 6.03 -6.77 7.04
N ASN A 101 5.04 -5.87 7.13
CA ASN A 101 3.61 -6.19 7.08
C ASN A 101 2.93 -5.62 5.81
N LEU A 102 3.66 -5.66 4.69
CA LEU A 102 3.14 -5.22 3.40
C LEU A 102 2.33 -6.33 2.73
N ILE A 103 1.05 -6.09 2.50
CA ILE A 103 0.16 -6.91 1.69
C ILE A 103 0.15 -6.34 0.27
N ILE A 104 0.56 -7.14 -0.70
CA ILE A 104 0.57 -6.76 -2.11
C ILE A 104 -0.63 -7.39 -2.81
N VAL A 105 -1.44 -6.58 -3.47
CA VAL A 105 -2.63 -7.02 -4.22
C VAL A 105 -2.39 -6.79 -5.71
N SER A 106 -2.36 -7.87 -6.48
CA SER A 106 -2.21 -7.83 -7.94
C SER A 106 -3.32 -8.61 -8.63
N SER A 107 -3.63 -8.24 -9.87
CA SER A 107 -4.54 -9.01 -10.72
C SER A 107 -3.79 -10.17 -11.36
N TYR A 108 -4.27 -11.40 -11.14
CA TYR A 108 -3.72 -12.59 -11.77
C TYR A 108 -4.16 -12.62 -13.24
N ASN A 109 -3.35 -12.04 -14.14
CA ASN A 109 -3.51 -12.30 -15.57
C ASN A 109 -2.97 -13.69 -15.85
N SER A 110 -3.86 -14.66 -16.05
CA SER A 110 -3.52 -16.03 -16.41
C SER A 110 -2.57 -16.06 -17.62
N ILE A 111 -1.31 -16.36 -17.40
CA ILE A 111 -0.56 -17.16 -18.37
C ILE A 111 -0.75 -18.60 -17.90
N VAL A 112 -1.34 -19.41 -18.76
CA VAL A 112 -1.46 -20.86 -18.58
C VAL A 112 -0.06 -21.41 -18.29
N GLY A 113 0.20 -21.66 -17.01
CA GLY A 113 1.43 -22.22 -16.49
C GLY A 113 1.07 -22.95 -15.21
N MET A 114 1.02 -24.27 -15.32
CA MET A 114 0.61 -25.23 -14.30
C MET A 114 1.27 -24.96 -12.93
N GLY A 115 0.59 -24.23 -12.05
CA GLY A 115 1.01 -23.95 -10.69
C GLY A 115 -0.21 -23.80 -9.80
N THR A 116 -0.53 -24.83 -9.03
CA THR A 116 -1.67 -24.90 -8.13
C THR A 116 -1.58 -23.81 -7.05
N ALA A 117 -2.58 -22.94 -6.98
CA ALA A 117 -2.76 -22.04 -5.85
C ALA A 117 -3.24 -22.85 -4.62
N LEU A 118 -2.42 -22.91 -3.58
CA LEU A 118 -2.77 -23.48 -2.27
C LEU A 118 -3.33 -22.36 -1.37
N SER A 119 -4.62 -22.42 -1.07
CA SER A 119 -5.25 -21.63 -0.01
C SER A 119 -5.39 -22.54 1.22
N GLY A 120 -4.62 -22.24 2.27
CA GLY A 120 -4.69 -22.93 3.57
C GLY A 120 -5.81 -22.39 4.45
N LEU A 121 -6.49 -23.32 5.14
CA LEU A 121 -7.54 -23.10 6.14
C LEU A 121 -7.10 -22.17 7.28
#